data_AF-A0A7J4S6A1-F1
#
_entry.id   AF-A0A7J4S6A1-F1
#
_cell.length_a   1.000
_cell.length_b   1.000
_cell.length_c   1.000
_cell.angle_alpha   90.00
_cell.angle_beta   90.00
_cell.angle_gamma   90.00
#
_symmetry.space_group_name_H-M   'P 1'
#
loop_
_entity.id
_entity.type
_entity.pdbx_description
1 polymer ?
#
loop_
_entity_poly.entity_id
_entity_poly.type
_entity_poly.pdbx_seq_one_letter_code
_entity_poly.pdbx_strand_id
1 'polypeptide(L)'
;MRRLGIQLAVPEFMKLKPDHKTVLVRDMNVFNTLRDFLINDGYRVVYETPRVGEEKTGMATSAFHHPYTNERIAMVFGIDAPDEVSQGQAPFKFGFDGKPQTEAKTYLQHLALRTTDIFKFREYMEKKGAQFLTPIFQDKDSFGPLLQCFSREILDDEWFFFEFLQRDYDADKIGTKSGVQFVDKTVRSLYVTKQDEFREWMQTHQKRTFLGNLPKPEARALFHEIIDNVDPKGYPLGVWAIAKAYRQ
;
A
#
# COMPACT_ATOMS: atom_id res chain seq x y z
N MET A 1 33.83 -16.70 -23.82
CA MET A 1 33.54 -15.28 -24.09
C MET A 1 32.34 -14.87 -23.25
N ARG A 2 32.54 -14.14 -22.15
CA ARG A 2 31.43 -13.53 -21.40
C ARG A 2 30.94 -12.34 -22.23
N ARG A 3 29.70 -12.40 -22.73
CA ARG A 3 29.05 -11.21 -23.30
C ARG A 3 28.96 -10.19 -22.17
N LEU A 4 29.74 -9.11 -22.27
CA LEU A 4 29.52 -7.88 -21.52
C LEU A 4 28.17 -7.32 -22.00
N GLY A 5 27.09 -7.78 -21.38
CA GLY A 5 25.78 -7.19 -21.57
C GLY A 5 25.84 -5.77 -21.04
N ILE A 6 25.61 -4.80 -21.93
CA ILE A 6 25.33 -3.42 -21.54
C ILE A 6 24.11 -3.50 -20.63
N GLN A 7 24.30 -3.36 -19.33
CA GLN A 7 23.19 -3.22 -18.39
C GLN A 7 22.55 -1.87 -18.74
N LEU A 8 21.42 -1.92 -19.44
CA LEU A 8 20.65 -0.71 -19.75
C LEU A 8 20.37 0.02 -18.44
N ALA A 9 20.64 1.32 -18.41
CA ALA A 9 20.37 2.13 -17.24
C ALA A 9 18.88 1.99 -16.87
N VAL A 10 18.60 1.73 -15.60
CA VAL A 10 17.25 1.68 -15.07
C VAL A 10 16.59 3.04 -15.29
N PRO A 11 15.43 3.12 -15.96
CA PRO A 11 14.72 4.38 -16.16
C PRO A 11 14.44 5.08 -14.83
N GLU A 12 14.50 6.41 -14.78
CA GLU A 12 14.30 7.16 -13.52
C GLU A 12 12.96 6.83 -12.83
N PHE A 13 11.88 6.66 -13.60
CA PHE A 13 10.56 6.31 -13.07
C PHE A 13 10.49 4.89 -12.46
N MET A 14 11.48 4.03 -12.75
CA MET A 14 11.61 2.72 -12.13
C MET A 14 12.49 2.75 -10.88
N LYS A 15 13.20 3.86 -10.58
CA LYS A 15 13.97 4.00 -9.35
C LYS A 15 13.04 4.35 -8.19
N LEU A 16 12.49 3.32 -7.56
CA LEU A 16 11.46 3.46 -6.56
C LEU A 16 12.04 3.74 -5.17
N LYS A 17 11.27 4.45 -4.33
CA LYS A 17 11.60 4.65 -2.91
C LYS A 17 10.41 4.31 -2.02
N PRO A 18 10.61 3.75 -0.81
CA PRO A 18 9.53 3.65 0.16
C PRO A 18 8.95 5.04 0.50
N ASP A 19 7.63 5.13 0.62
CA ASP A 19 6.94 6.31 1.14
C ASP A 19 6.39 6.06 2.53
N HIS A 20 5.46 5.12 2.63
CA HIS A 20 4.79 4.75 3.86
C HIS A 20 4.37 3.28 3.86
N LYS A 21 4.07 2.79 5.07
CA LYS A 21 3.49 1.46 5.33
C LYS A 21 2.10 1.66 5.91
N THR A 22 1.12 0.88 5.45
CA THR A 22 -0.22 0.90 6.04
C THR A 22 -0.51 -0.40 6.73
N VAL A 23 -0.87 -0.33 8.01
CA VAL A 23 -1.13 -1.46 8.90
C VAL A 23 -2.61 -1.48 9.23
N LEU A 24 -3.29 -2.58 8.90
CA LEU A 24 -4.60 -2.91 9.45
C LEU A 24 -4.43 -3.41 10.88
N VAL A 25 -5.34 -2.99 11.76
CA VAL A 25 -5.41 -3.48 13.13
C VAL A 25 -6.74 -4.15 13.37
N ARG A 26 -6.72 -5.18 14.20
CA ARG A 26 -7.88 -6.05 14.40
C ARG A 26 -9.03 -5.38 15.15
N ASP A 27 -8.69 -4.57 16.15
CA ASP A 27 -9.67 -3.96 17.05
C ASP A 27 -9.20 -2.58 17.53
N MET A 28 -10.15 -1.83 18.10
CA MET A 28 -9.90 -0.46 18.56
C MET A 28 -8.92 -0.38 19.73
N ASN A 29 -8.81 -1.43 20.54
CA ASN A 29 -7.83 -1.45 21.63
C ASN A 29 -6.41 -1.53 21.07
N VAL A 30 -6.17 -2.36 20.06
CA VAL A 30 -4.90 -2.41 19.33
C VAL A 30 -4.64 -1.08 18.61
N PHE A 31 -5.64 -0.49 17.97
CA PHE A 31 -5.53 0.81 17.30
C PHE A 31 -5.01 1.90 18.25
N ASN A 32 -5.67 2.05 19.41
CA ASN A 32 -5.29 3.06 20.40
C ASN A 32 -3.92 2.78 21.03
N THR A 33 -3.64 1.51 21.35
CA THR A 33 -2.35 1.11 21.95
C THR A 33 -1.18 1.43 21.02
N LEU A 34 -1.29 1.08 19.73
CA LEU A 34 -0.22 1.36 18.77
C LEU A 34 -0.10 2.85 18.46
N ARG A 35 -1.22 3.58 18.47
CA ARG A 35 -1.23 5.04 18.30
C ARG A 35 -0.43 5.71 19.40
N ASP A 36 -0.70 5.35 20.64
CA ASP A 36 0.00 5.89 21.79
C ASP A 36 1.48 5.49 21.80
N PHE A 37 1.79 4.25 21.41
CA PHE A 37 3.16 3.80 21.23
C PHE A 37 3.92 4.67 20.21
N LEU A 38 3.38 4.88 19.01
CA LEU A 38 4.03 5.68 17.97
C LEU A 38 4.23 7.13 18.41
N ILE A 39 3.25 7.74 19.08
CA ILE A 39 3.38 9.10 19.62
C ILE A 39 4.50 9.18 20.66
N ASN A 40 4.57 8.20 21.57
CA ASN A 40 5.61 8.12 22.59
C ASN A 40 7.00 7.83 21.99
N ASP A 41 7.06 7.16 20.85
CA ASP A 41 8.28 6.91 20.07
C ASP A 41 8.67 8.10 19.15
N GLY A 42 8.04 9.26 19.33
CA GLY A 42 8.42 10.51 18.65
C GLY A 42 7.81 10.70 17.26
N TYR A 43 6.91 9.82 16.82
CA TYR A 43 6.13 10.07 15.61
C TYR A 43 5.12 11.20 15.84
N ARG A 44 4.84 11.94 14.77
CA ARG A 44 3.84 13.01 14.74
C ARG A 44 2.65 12.59 13.92
N VAL A 45 1.45 12.87 14.40
CA VAL A 45 0.22 12.70 13.63
C VAL A 45 0.22 13.68 12.45
N VAL A 46 0.09 13.15 11.24
CA VAL A 46 0.05 13.93 9.98
C VAL A 46 -1.26 13.74 9.20
N TYR A 47 -2.14 12.87 9.68
CA TYR A 47 -3.52 12.73 9.24
C TYR A 47 -4.27 11.89 10.27
N GLU A 48 -5.50 12.24 10.61
CA GLU A 48 -6.33 11.45 11.50
C GLU A 48 -7.79 11.65 11.15
N THR A 49 -8.53 10.55 11.02
CA THR A 49 -9.97 10.56 10.86
C THR A 49 -10.60 9.43 11.67
N PRO A 50 -11.62 9.72 12.50
CA PRO A 50 -12.30 8.70 13.29
C PRO A 50 -13.16 7.79 12.42
N ARG A 51 -13.55 8.26 11.22
CA ARG A 51 -14.34 7.50 10.25
C ARG A 51 -14.24 8.10 8.86
N VAL A 52 -13.81 7.28 7.90
CA VAL A 52 -13.93 7.52 6.46
C VAL A 52 -14.53 6.29 5.78
N GLY A 53 -15.43 6.48 4.82
CA GLY A 53 -16.06 5.39 4.07
C GLY A 53 -17.56 5.54 3.91
N GLU A 54 -18.24 4.41 3.76
CA GLU A 54 -19.68 4.30 3.57
C GLU A 54 -20.41 4.12 4.91
N GLU A 55 -21.74 4.02 4.86
CA GLU A 55 -22.55 3.82 6.07
C GLU A 55 -22.31 2.45 6.70
N LYS A 56 -22.35 1.39 5.89
CA LYS A 56 -22.18 0.01 6.37
C LYS A 56 -20.73 -0.39 6.60
N THR A 57 -19.81 0.20 5.85
CA THR A 57 -18.39 -0.11 5.97
C THR A 57 -17.57 1.17 5.98
N GLY A 58 -16.64 1.28 6.91
CA GLY A 58 -15.76 2.44 6.99
C GLY A 58 -14.44 2.08 7.63
N MET A 59 -13.62 3.09 7.91
CA MET A 59 -12.35 2.90 8.59
C MET A 59 -12.04 4.08 9.50
N ALA A 60 -11.46 3.82 10.67
CA ALA A 60 -10.71 4.82 11.41
C ALA A 60 -9.26 4.79 10.90
N THR A 61 -8.62 5.95 10.72
CA THR A 61 -7.25 6.04 10.22
C THR A 61 -6.45 7.07 10.99
N SER A 62 -5.25 6.70 11.42
CA SER A 62 -4.25 7.62 11.95
C SER A 62 -2.94 7.40 11.19
N ALA A 63 -2.41 8.45 10.57
CA ALA A 63 -1.13 8.42 9.88
C ALA A 63 -0.09 9.27 10.58
N PHE A 64 1.12 8.77 10.58
CA PHE A 64 2.22 9.23 11.40
C PHE A 64 3.46 9.48 10.53
N HIS A 65 4.27 10.46 10.93
CA HIS A 65 5.58 10.73 10.36
C HIS A 65 6.61 10.88 11.47
N HIS A 66 7.73 10.16 11.36
CA HIS A 66 8.84 10.32 12.28
C HIS A 66 9.86 11.33 11.71
N PRO A 67 10.08 12.48 12.36
CA PRO A 67 10.83 13.59 11.75
C PRO A 67 12.32 13.31 11.52
N TYR A 68 12.91 12.34 12.23
CA TYR A 68 14.35 12.02 12.12
C TYR A 68 14.69 10.82 11.23
N THR A 69 13.84 9.79 11.19
CA THR A 69 14.00 8.62 10.31
C THR A 69 13.28 8.82 8.97
N ASN A 70 12.42 9.84 8.88
CA ASN A 70 11.51 10.12 7.77
C ASN A 70 10.51 9.00 7.46
N GLU A 71 10.35 8.05 8.37
CA GLU A 71 9.38 6.97 8.23
C GLU A 71 7.96 7.49 8.31
N ARG A 72 7.07 6.87 7.53
CA ARG A 72 5.63 7.12 7.57
C ARG A 72 4.88 5.82 7.76
N ILE A 73 3.96 5.82 8.71
CA ILE A 73 3.12 4.67 9.02
C ILE A 73 1.68 5.15 9.09
N ALA A 74 0.78 4.51 8.37
CA ALA A 74 -0.65 4.65 8.55
C ALA A 74 -1.20 3.43 9.27
N MET A 75 -2.08 3.66 10.23
CA MET A 75 -2.81 2.62 10.93
C MET A 75 -4.29 2.75 10.58
N VAL A 76 -4.93 1.61 10.36
CA VAL A 76 -6.29 1.55 9.86
C VAL A 76 -7.05 0.49 10.64
N PHE A 77 -8.18 0.87 11.22
CA PHE A 77 -9.15 -0.07 11.78
C PHE A 77 -10.38 -0.11 10.89
N GLY A 78 -10.69 -1.28 10.32
CA GLY A 78 -11.92 -1.49 9.55
C GLY A 78 -13.15 -1.50 10.44
N ILE A 79 -14.19 -0.76 10.06
CA ILE A 79 -15.46 -0.64 10.76
C ILE A 79 -16.51 -1.35 9.92
N ASP A 80 -17.10 -2.38 10.51
CA ASP A 80 -18.08 -3.27 9.86
C ASP A 80 -19.49 -2.98 10.37
N ALA A 81 -20.48 -3.18 9.50
CA ALA A 81 -21.86 -3.36 9.91
C ALA A 81 -22.09 -4.84 10.28
N PRO A 82 -23.16 -5.16 11.03
CA PRO A 82 -23.48 -6.55 11.37
C PRO A 82 -23.64 -7.49 10.16
N ASP A 83 -24.09 -6.95 9.03
CA ASP A 83 -24.39 -7.69 7.79
C ASP A 83 -23.35 -7.47 6.68
N GLU A 84 -22.29 -6.69 6.93
CA GLU A 84 -21.28 -6.40 5.91
C GLU A 84 -19.88 -6.24 6.51
N VAL A 85 -18.90 -6.86 5.87
CA VAL A 85 -17.49 -6.82 6.29
C VAL A 85 -16.73 -5.74 5.51
N SER A 86 -16.04 -4.85 6.22
CA SER A 86 -15.06 -3.94 5.64
C SER A 86 -13.85 -4.71 5.15
N GLN A 87 -13.29 -4.31 4.01
CA GLN A 87 -12.01 -4.82 3.51
C GLN A 87 -10.89 -4.73 4.56
N GLY A 88 -10.91 -3.70 5.42
CA GLY A 88 -9.95 -3.54 6.51
C GLY A 88 -10.00 -4.66 7.57
N GLN A 89 -11.06 -5.47 7.58
CA GLN A 89 -11.22 -6.63 8.44
C GLN A 89 -10.95 -7.97 7.74
N ALA A 90 -10.75 -7.96 6.41
CA ALA A 90 -10.59 -9.17 5.62
C ALA A 90 -9.44 -10.08 6.11
N PRO A 91 -8.23 -9.59 6.46
CA PRO A 91 -7.16 -10.45 6.97
C PRO A 91 -7.48 -11.11 8.32
N PHE A 92 -8.33 -10.50 9.14
CA PHE A 92 -8.65 -11.07 10.47
C PHE A 92 -9.82 -12.05 10.40
N LYS A 93 -10.75 -11.84 9.48
CA LYS A 93 -11.93 -12.70 9.29
C LYS A 93 -11.67 -13.86 8.34
N PHE A 94 -10.96 -13.61 7.25
CA PHE A 94 -10.71 -14.60 6.20
C PHE A 94 -9.23 -14.96 6.06
N GLY A 95 -8.33 -14.17 6.63
CA GLY A 95 -6.90 -14.44 6.68
C GLY A 95 -6.28 -14.92 5.37
N PHE A 96 -5.49 -15.99 5.45
CA PHE A 96 -4.72 -16.51 4.31
C PHE A 96 -5.42 -17.74 3.72
N ASP A 97 -5.70 -17.74 2.42
CA ASP A 97 -6.49 -18.79 1.75
C ASP A 97 -7.85 -19.08 2.42
N GLY A 98 -8.54 -18.05 2.91
CA GLY A 98 -9.84 -18.19 3.57
C GLY A 98 -9.78 -18.75 5.00
N LYS A 99 -8.59 -18.83 5.61
CA LYS A 99 -8.41 -19.21 7.02
C LYS A 99 -8.15 -17.99 7.91
N PRO A 100 -8.99 -17.72 8.94
CA PRO A 100 -8.83 -16.57 9.82
C PRO A 100 -7.45 -16.53 10.52
N GLN A 101 -6.86 -15.34 10.63
CA GLN A 101 -5.64 -15.12 11.42
C GLN A 101 -5.99 -14.80 12.87
N THR A 102 -6.28 -15.83 13.66
CA THR A 102 -6.77 -15.67 15.05
C THR A 102 -5.71 -15.16 16.03
N GLU A 103 -4.43 -15.32 15.73
CA GLU A 103 -3.31 -14.85 16.56
C GLU A 103 -2.83 -13.45 16.14
N ALA A 104 -2.98 -13.10 14.87
CA ALA A 104 -2.58 -11.78 14.39
C ALA A 104 -3.48 -10.68 14.98
N LYS A 105 -2.83 -9.63 15.46
CA LYS A 105 -3.47 -8.38 15.92
C LYS A 105 -3.29 -7.23 14.94
N THR A 106 -2.31 -7.37 14.05
CA THR A 106 -2.00 -6.42 12.99
C THR A 106 -1.77 -7.17 11.68
N TYR A 107 -1.92 -6.47 10.58
CA TYR A 107 -1.65 -6.96 9.24
C TYR A 107 -1.12 -5.81 8.39
N LEU A 108 0.04 -5.95 7.75
CA LEU A 108 0.51 -4.93 6.82
C LEU A 108 -0.33 -5.00 5.53
N GLN A 109 -1.12 -3.97 5.24
CA GLN A 109 -2.03 -3.92 4.09
C GLN A 109 -1.30 -3.65 2.79
N HIS A 110 -0.44 -2.63 2.81
CA HIS A 110 0.30 -2.22 1.63
C HIS A 110 1.60 -1.54 2.02
N LEU A 111 2.53 -1.59 1.06
CA LEU A 111 3.71 -0.74 1.03
C LEU A 111 3.51 0.26 -0.10
N ALA A 112 3.67 1.53 0.22
CA ALA A 112 3.61 2.60 -0.74
C ALA A 112 5.00 2.90 -1.30
N LEU A 113 5.12 2.93 -2.62
CA LEU A 113 6.35 3.17 -3.36
C LEU A 113 6.26 4.45 -4.19
N ARG A 114 7.17 5.39 -3.91
CA ARG A 114 7.36 6.63 -4.67
C ARG A 114 8.09 6.37 -5.98
N THR A 115 7.60 6.99 -7.03
CA THR A 115 8.27 7.13 -8.33
C THR A 115 8.39 8.61 -8.69
N THR A 116 9.32 8.96 -9.57
CA THR A 116 9.48 10.32 -10.11
C THR A 116 8.45 10.66 -11.19
N ASP A 117 7.82 9.66 -11.81
CA ASP A 117 6.82 9.84 -12.87
C ASP A 117 5.81 8.68 -12.84
N ILE A 118 4.71 8.88 -12.11
CA ILE A 118 3.70 7.84 -11.91
C ILE A 118 2.95 7.48 -13.20
N PHE A 119 2.80 8.40 -14.13
CA PHE A 119 2.13 8.14 -15.39
C PHE A 119 2.97 7.21 -16.26
N LYS A 120 4.26 7.51 -16.43
CA LYS A 120 5.18 6.61 -17.17
C LYS A 120 5.35 5.27 -16.47
N PHE A 121 5.46 5.27 -15.14
CA PHE A 121 5.54 4.03 -14.38
C PHE A 121 4.31 3.15 -14.64
N ARG A 122 3.11 3.70 -14.49
CA ARG A 122 1.86 2.96 -14.71
C ARG A 122 1.76 2.46 -16.15
N GLU A 123 1.99 3.32 -17.14
CA GLU A 123 1.96 2.93 -18.55
C GLU A 123 2.92 1.78 -18.85
N TYR A 124 4.15 1.86 -18.32
CA TYR A 124 5.16 0.81 -18.46
C TYR A 124 4.69 -0.52 -17.85
N MET A 125 4.12 -0.47 -16.65
CA MET A 125 3.63 -1.66 -15.94
C MET A 125 2.40 -2.28 -16.64
N GLU A 126 1.42 -1.47 -17.04
CA GLU A 126 0.22 -1.92 -17.76
C GLU A 126 0.57 -2.51 -19.12
N LYS A 127 1.54 -1.92 -19.85
CA LYS A 127 2.06 -2.49 -21.11
C LYS A 127 2.68 -3.87 -20.93
N LYS A 128 3.21 -4.15 -19.74
CA LYS A 128 3.72 -5.47 -19.35
C LYS A 128 2.66 -6.36 -18.69
N GLY A 129 1.38 -5.99 -18.73
CA GLY A 129 0.26 -6.80 -18.24
C GLY A 129 -0.06 -6.67 -16.75
N ALA A 130 0.54 -5.70 -16.06
CA ALA A 130 0.21 -5.42 -14.67
C ALA A 130 -1.18 -4.79 -14.52
N GLN A 131 -1.88 -5.09 -13.43
CA GLN A 131 -3.27 -4.71 -13.17
C GLN A 131 -3.40 -3.76 -11.98
N PHE A 132 -3.80 -2.52 -12.25
CA PHE A 132 -4.14 -1.56 -11.20
C PHE A 132 -5.61 -1.67 -10.80
N LEU A 133 -5.89 -1.43 -9.53
CA LEU A 133 -7.26 -1.38 -9.02
C LEU A 133 -7.90 -0.02 -9.33
N THR A 134 -7.17 1.06 -9.08
CA THR A 134 -7.70 2.42 -9.13
C THR A 134 -7.12 3.19 -10.31
N PRO A 135 -7.75 4.28 -10.77
CA PRO A 135 -7.05 5.29 -11.58
C PRO A 135 -5.94 5.98 -10.77
N ILE A 136 -5.17 6.85 -11.43
CA ILE A 136 -4.29 7.80 -10.74
C ILE A 136 -5.15 8.94 -10.21
N PHE A 137 -5.32 8.98 -8.89
CA PHE A 137 -5.94 10.11 -8.22
C PHE A 137 -4.93 11.24 -8.10
N GLN A 138 -5.40 12.48 -8.29
CA GLN A 138 -4.59 13.68 -8.21
C GLN A 138 -5.18 14.61 -7.15
N ASP A 139 -4.38 14.96 -6.16
CA ASP A 139 -4.76 15.91 -5.13
C ASP A 139 -3.53 16.71 -4.65
N LYS A 140 -3.68 17.46 -3.57
CA LYS A 140 -2.61 18.27 -2.99
C LYS A 140 -2.60 18.13 -1.47
N ASP A 141 -1.44 17.79 -0.93
CA ASP A 141 -1.20 17.82 0.51
C ASP A 141 -0.64 19.19 0.95
N SER A 142 -0.19 19.31 2.20
CA SER A 142 0.32 20.59 2.72
C SER A 142 1.61 21.08 2.06
N PHE A 143 2.32 20.22 1.32
CA PHE A 143 3.63 20.49 0.74
C PHE A 143 3.61 20.55 -0.79
N GLY A 144 2.63 19.92 -1.45
CA GLY A 144 2.49 20.01 -2.89
C GLY A 144 1.55 18.95 -3.49
N PRO A 145 1.54 18.86 -4.83
CA PRO A 145 0.80 17.81 -5.53
C PRO A 145 1.15 16.40 -5.04
N LEU A 146 0.12 15.58 -4.91
CA LEU A 146 0.19 14.18 -4.51
C LEU A 146 -0.64 13.35 -5.50
N LEU A 147 0.03 12.42 -6.18
CA LEU A 147 -0.58 11.49 -7.14
C LEU A 147 -0.50 10.08 -6.58
N GLN A 148 -1.59 9.31 -6.60
CA GLN A 148 -1.64 7.99 -5.97
C GLN A 148 -2.49 7.00 -6.77
N CYS A 149 -2.09 5.73 -6.80
CA CYS A 149 -2.93 4.64 -7.28
C CYS A 149 -2.61 3.32 -6.56
N PHE A 150 -3.60 2.45 -6.45
CA PHE A 150 -3.44 1.10 -5.89
C PHE A 150 -3.28 0.07 -7.00
N SER A 151 -2.38 -0.88 -6.80
CA SER A 151 -2.40 -2.14 -7.51
C SER A 151 -3.56 -3.03 -7.03
N ARG A 152 -3.87 -4.07 -7.80
CA ARG A 152 -4.54 -5.26 -7.25
C ARG A 152 -3.62 -5.98 -6.23
N GLU A 153 -4.11 -6.96 -5.49
CA GLU A 153 -3.27 -7.74 -4.57
C GLU A 153 -2.14 -8.48 -5.30
N ILE A 154 -1.01 -8.69 -4.63
CA ILE A 154 0.16 -9.34 -5.25
C ILE A 154 0.16 -10.86 -5.11
N LEU A 155 -0.67 -11.40 -4.21
CA LEU A 155 -0.79 -12.81 -3.91
C LEU A 155 -2.27 -13.20 -3.91
N ASP A 156 -2.57 -14.42 -4.36
CA ASP A 156 -3.94 -14.93 -4.35
C ASP A 156 -4.42 -15.15 -2.90
N ASP A 157 -3.51 -15.59 -2.04
CA ASP A 157 -3.80 -16.03 -0.68
C ASP A 157 -3.68 -14.94 0.38
N GLU A 158 -3.24 -13.71 0.06
CA GLU A 158 -3.08 -12.62 1.04
C GLU A 158 -3.65 -11.29 0.55
N TRP A 159 -4.18 -10.45 1.45
CA TRP A 159 -4.81 -9.16 1.12
C TRP A 159 -3.83 -8.00 0.84
N PHE A 160 -2.55 -8.32 0.59
CA PHE A 160 -1.50 -7.31 0.43
C PHE A 160 -1.47 -6.75 -1.00
N PHE A 161 -1.33 -5.44 -1.15
CA PHE A 161 -1.16 -4.77 -2.43
C PHE A 161 -0.08 -3.67 -2.36
N PHE A 162 0.28 -3.10 -3.50
CA PHE A 162 1.12 -1.90 -3.57
C PHE A 162 0.27 -0.65 -3.72
N GLU A 163 0.68 0.42 -3.04
CA GLU A 163 0.37 1.76 -3.48
C GLU A 163 1.56 2.29 -4.27
N PHE A 164 1.30 2.94 -5.40
CA PHE A 164 2.31 3.72 -6.12
C PHE A 164 1.92 5.18 -6.09
N LEU A 165 2.88 6.05 -5.79
CA LEU A 165 2.63 7.47 -5.67
C LEU A 165 3.76 8.35 -6.19
N GLN A 166 3.45 9.62 -6.39
CA GLN A 166 4.40 10.68 -6.68
C GLN A 166 4.07 11.88 -5.81
N ARG A 167 5.09 12.42 -5.13
CA ARG A 167 5.03 13.70 -4.43
C ARG A 167 5.84 14.70 -5.24
N ASP A 168 5.23 15.81 -5.63
CA ASP A 168 5.92 16.88 -6.36
C ASP A 168 6.64 17.83 -5.38
N TYR A 169 7.48 17.23 -4.54
CA TYR A 169 8.40 17.86 -3.61
C TYR A 169 9.34 16.79 -3.02
N ASP A 170 10.47 17.24 -2.46
CA ASP A 170 11.41 16.33 -1.80
C ASP A 170 10.88 15.87 -0.43
N ALA A 171 10.12 14.77 -0.43
CA ALA A 171 9.55 14.18 0.76
C ALA A 171 10.60 13.60 1.74
N ASP A 172 11.86 13.47 1.33
CA ASP A 172 12.97 13.10 2.21
C ASP A 172 13.48 14.29 3.04
N LYS A 173 13.07 15.52 2.69
CA LYS A 173 13.46 16.77 3.34
C LYS A 173 12.34 17.49 4.10
N ILE A 174 11.24 16.79 4.40
CA ILE A 174 10.16 17.37 5.22
C ILE A 174 10.65 17.65 6.66
N GLY A 175 11.44 16.74 7.24
CA GLY A 175 12.03 16.89 8.57
C GLY A 175 10.97 17.19 9.64
N THR A 176 11.13 18.30 10.36
CA THR A 176 10.22 18.71 11.44
C THR A 176 9.04 19.57 10.99
N LYS A 177 8.83 19.76 9.68
CA LYS A 177 7.70 20.56 9.18
C LYS A 177 6.37 19.89 9.53
N SER A 178 5.41 20.69 10.01
CA SER A 178 4.04 20.24 10.28
C SER A 178 3.16 20.42 9.04
N GLY A 179 2.24 19.50 8.81
CA GLY A 179 1.28 19.58 7.72
C GLY A 179 0.59 18.25 7.49
N VAL A 180 -0.60 18.32 6.90
CA VAL A 180 -1.33 17.15 6.42
C VAL A 180 -0.59 16.53 5.24
N GLN A 181 -0.31 15.23 5.29
CA GLN A 181 0.44 14.48 4.25
C GLN A 181 -0.42 13.46 3.48
N PHE A 182 -1.70 13.32 3.86
CA PHE A 182 -2.70 12.43 3.25
C PHE A 182 -4.00 13.21 3.08
N VAL A 183 -4.67 13.05 1.93
CA VAL A 183 -5.86 13.84 1.60
C VAL A 183 -7.14 13.02 1.76
N ASP A 184 -8.09 13.49 2.57
CA ASP A 184 -9.32 12.76 2.93
C ASP A 184 -10.12 12.31 1.70
N LYS A 185 -10.28 13.19 0.71
CA LYS A 185 -10.96 12.87 -0.55
C LYS A 185 -10.32 11.67 -1.25
N THR A 186 -9.00 11.66 -1.39
CA THR A 186 -8.25 10.57 -2.01
C THR A 186 -8.34 9.29 -1.19
N VAL A 187 -8.18 9.37 0.14
CA VAL A 187 -8.34 8.22 1.05
C VAL A 187 -9.73 7.59 0.91
N ARG A 188 -10.79 8.41 0.87
CA ARG A 188 -12.16 7.94 0.67
C ARG A 188 -12.33 7.23 -0.67
N SER A 189 -11.86 7.83 -1.76
CA SER A 189 -11.98 7.23 -3.10
C SER A 189 -11.24 5.90 -3.21
N LEU A 190 -10.01 5.84 -2.68
CA LEU A 190 -9.21 4.61 -2.63
C LEU A 190 -9.92 3.51 -1.83
N TYR A 191 -10.50 3.86 -0.68
CA TYR A 191 -11.23 2.91 0.16
C TYR A 191 -12.47 2.34 -0.52
N VAL A 192 -13.31 3.19 -1.12
CA VAL A 192 -14.54 2.74 -1.78
C VAL A 192 -14.19 1.73 -2.87
N THR A 193 -13.17 2.00 -3.70
CA THR A 193 -12.75 1.04 -4.74
C THR A 193 -12.24 -0.27 -4.15
N LYS A 194 -11.52 -0.24 -3.01
CA LYS A 194 -11.08 -1.46 -2.31
C LYS A 194 -12.24 -2.25 -1.70
N GLN A 195 -13.23 -1.56 -1.14
CA GLN A 195 -14.43 -2.19 -0.63
C GLN A 195 -15.25 -2.85 -1.75
N ASP A 196 -15.36 -2.21 -2.91
CA ASP A 196 -16.07 -2.77 -4.07
C ASP A 196 -15.39 -4.03 -4.62
N GLU A 197 -14.06 -4.02 -4.75
CA GLU A 197 -13.29 -5.23 -5.08
C GLU A 197 -13.52 -6.34 -4.06
N PHE A 198 -13.56 -5.99 -2.77
CA PHE A 198 -13.79 -6.97 -1.72
C PHE A 198 -15.21 -7.56 -1.77
N ARG A 199 -16.24 -6.75 -2.08
CA ARG A 199 -17.61 -7.22 -2.31
C ARG A 199 -17.69 -8.17 -3.51
N GLU A 200 -17.01 -7.85 -4.60
CA GLU A 200 -16.91 -8.73 -5.77
C GLU A 200 -16.30 -10.08 -5.39
N TRP A 201 -15.23 -10.09 -4.59
CA TRP A 201 -14.65 -11.32 -4.06
C TRP A 201 -15.60 -12.08 -3.13
N MET A 202 -16.32 -11.41 -2.22
CA MET A 202 -17.30 -12.06 -1.34
C MET A 202 -18.39 -12.80 -2.12
N GLN A 203 -18.72 -12.34 -3.33
CA GLN A 203 -19.70 -12.97 -4.21
C GLN A 203 -19.10 -14.09 -5.04
N THR A 204 -17.92 -13.87 -5.63
CA THR A 204 -17.34 -14.75 -6.66
C THR A 204 -16.31 -15.74 -6.11
N HIS A 205 -15.71 -15.41 -4.96
CA HIS A 205 -14.51 -16.03 -4.40
C HIS A 205 -13.32 -16.06 -5.37
N GLN A 206 -13.34 -15.18 -6.38
CA GLN A 206 -12.27 -15.03 -7.35
C GLN A 206 -11.52 -13.75 -7.07
N LYS A 207 -10.20 -13.86 -7.04
CA LYS A 207 -9.31 -12.73 -6.80
C LYS A 207 -8.51 -12.45 -8.05
N ARG A 208 -8.48 -11.18 -8.46
CA ARG A 208 -7.61 -10.70 -9.53
C ARG A 208 -6.36 -10.13 -8.88
N THR A 209 -5.20 -10.60 -9.31
CA THR A 209 -3.91 -10.14 -8.77
C THR A 209 -3.18 -9.22 -9.73
N PHE A 210 -2.27 -8.44 -9.17
CA PHE A 210 -1.49 -7.42 -9.87
C PHE A 210 -0.82 -7.97 -11.12
N LEU A 211 -0.26 -9.17 -11.06
CA LEU A 211 0.44 -9.81 -12.16
C LEU A 211 -0.25 -11.11 -12.63
N GLY A 212 -1.52 -11.33 -12.25
CA GLY A 212 -2.21 -12.61 -12.42
C GLY A 212 -2.51 -13.00 -13.87
N ASN A 213 -2.48 -12.05 -14.82
CA ASN A 213 -2.69 -12.32 -16.24
C ASN A 213 -1.42 -12.78 -16.95
N LEU A 214 -0.26 -12.75 -16.28
CA LEU A 214 1.02 -13.09 -16.87
C LEU A 214 1.39 -14.55 -16.64
N PRO A 215 2.11 -15.18 -17.59
CA PRO A 215 2.82 -16.42 -17.32
C PRO A 215 3.73 -16.27 -16.09
N LYS A 216 3.78 -17.28 -15.22
CA LYS A 216 4.56 -17.23 -13.96
C LYS A 216 5.99 -16.70 -14.12
N PRO A 217 6.79 -17.10 -15.13
CA PRO A 217 8.14 -16.57 -15.30
C PRO A 217 8.17 -15.06 -15.58
N GLU A 218 7.20 -14.55 -16.35
CA GLU A 218 7.09 -13.13 -16.69
C GLU A 218 6.60 -12.32 -15.49
N ALA A 219 5.60 -12.83 -14.77
CA ALA A 219 5.12 -12.25 -13.52
C ALA A 219 6.28 -12.12 -12.51
N ARG A 220 7.06 -13.18 -12.33
CA ARG A 220 8.22 -13.19 -11.45
C ARG A 220 9.29 -12.20 -11.88
N ALA A 221 9.64 -12.18 -13.17
CA ALA A 221 10.64 -11.24 -13.70
C ALA A 221 10.21 -9.79 -13.49
N LEU A 222 8.93 -9.47 -13.73
CA LEU A 222 8.40 -8.13 -13.52
C LEU A 222 8.32 -7.77 -12.03
N PHE A 223 7.94 -8.71 -11.16
CA PHE A 223 7.97 -8.49 -9.71
C PHE A 223 9.38 -8.21 -9.20
N HIS A 224 10.37 -8.98 -9.66
CA HIS A 224 11.79 -8.76 -9.37
C HIS A 224 12.24 -7.38 -9.88
N GLU A 225 11.84 -7.01 -11.09
CA GLU A 225 12.15 -5.69 -11.67
C GLU A 225 11.64 -4.52 -10.79
N ILE A 226 10.45 -4.64 -10.18
CA ILE A 226 9.95 -3.63 -9.25
C ILE A 226 10.82 -3.60 -7.98
N ILE A 227 10.96 -4.76 -7.32
CA ILE A 227 11.58 -4.86 -6.00
C ILE A 227 13.08 -4.54 -6.04
N ASP A 228 13.79 -5.04 -7.04
CA ASP A 228 15.22 -4.84 -7.21
C ASP A 228 15.56 -3.40 -7.54
N ASN A 229 14.59 -2.59 -8.00
CA ASN A 229 14.77 -1.17 -8.27
C ASN A 229 14.33 -0.26 -7.12
N VAL A 230 13.84 -0.80 -6.00
CA VAL A 230 13.62 -0.02 -4.78
C VAL A 230 14.95 0.34 -4.11
N ASP A 231 15.05 1.55 -3.59
CA ASP A 231 16.16 2.03 -2.75
C ASP A 231 15.62 2.55 -1.39
N PRO A 232 16.16 2.11 -0.23
CA PRO A 232 17.31 1.22 -0.07
C PRO A 232 17.06 -0.23 -0.50
N LYS A 233 18.08 -0.86 -1.09
CA LYS A 233 18.03 -2.26 -1.54
C LYS A 233 17.66 -3.19 -0.38
N GLY A 234 16.79 -4.15 -0.65
CA GLY A 234 16.33 -5.14 0.33
C GLY A 234 15.26 -4.63 1.30
N TYR A 235 14.99 -3.32 1.39
CA TYR A 235 13.95 -2.79 2.29
C TYR A 235 12.57 -3.41 2.08
N PRO A 236 12.06 -3.57 0.83
CA PRO A 236 10.77 -4.21 0.61
C PRO A 236 10.71 -5.66 1.11
N LEU A 237 11.85 -6.37 1.13
CA LEU A 237 11.92 -7.76 1.58
C LEU A 237 11.75 -7.90 3.11
N GLY A 238 11.76 -6.80 3.86
CA GLY A 238 11.31 -6.77 5.25
C GLY A 238 9.79 -6.93 5.40
N VAL A 239 9.02 -6.83 4.31
CA VAL A 239 7.58 -7.09 4.28
C VAL A 239 7.34 -8.55 3.92
N TRP A 240 6.65 -9.29 4.79
CA TRP A 240 6.38 -10.72 4.61
C TRP A 240 5.76 -11.06 3.25
N ALA A 241 4.66 -10.39 2.87
CA ALA A 241 3.95 -10.65 1.62
C ALA A 241 4.87 -10.46 0.39
N ILE A 242 5.68 -9.39 0.40
CA ILE A 242 6.64 -9.11 -0.67
C ILE A 242 7.73 -10.17 -0.69
N ALA A 243 8.31 -10.50 0.46
CA ALA A 243 9.36 -11.51 0.56
C ALA A 243 8.87 -12.89 0.11
N LYS A 244 7.62 -13.24 0.42
CA LYS A 244 6.95 -14.46 -0.03
C LYS A 244 6.78 -14.45 -1.56
N ALA A 245 6.20 -13.40 -2.12
CA ALA A 245 6.02 -13.26 -3.57
C ALA A 245 7.35 -13.26 -4.33
N TYR A 246 8.40 -12.64 -3.79
CA TYR A 246 9.73 -12.58 -4.40
C TYR A 246 10.40 -13.97 -4.54
N ARG A 247 10.06 -14.93 -3.67
CA ARG A 247 10.64 -16.29 -3.69
C ARG A 247 9.93 -17.26 -4.63
N GLN A 248 8.68 -16.97 -5.00
CA GLN A 248 7.89 -17.78 -5.93
C GLN A 248 8.40 -17.58 -7.36
#